data_AF-A0A150NZG6-F1
#
_entry.id   AF-A0A150NZG6-F1
#
_cell.length_a   1.000
_cell.length_b   1.000
_cell.length_c   1.000
_cell.angle_alpha   90.00
_cell.angle_beta   90.00
_cell.angle_gamma   90.00
#
_symmetry.space_group_name_H-M   'P 1'
#
loop_
_entity.id
_entity.type
_entity.pdbx_description
1 polymer ?
#
loop_
_entity_poly.entity_id
_entity_poly.type
_entity_poly.pdbx_seq_one_letter_code
_entity_poly.pdbx_strand_id
1 'polypeptide(L)'
;MTTPLTFTRAKAAAADFLCVAGVPDGQEPFTPFTRLCRYDAGDPGPVKWFYDDLQVAVTSITRFAPAPGAPTSFCVLSAEGDVVLMRPPFPREKIPGAGITSPDAERWGRLARLRPVGDHLYACGDGGQVYRRVGGDFGAGRWEHLDRSLLQDPAERARALLTAPRSPAAEHKVFYCVDGPREDEIYVTGTRGTILVWDGAAFTALPPVTGAALVSILVEDERRIWICGREGTLLCGNRRDGFRAVAVSGRRQMFTSITRHDGRIYLASGANPRGLFTYERGSIRRVSTGLAPEIEDAHTVDSVGGALWVVGSKDIARLEGGRWERIDHVDNTPIR
;
A
#
# COMPACT_ATOMS: atom_id res chain seq x y z
N MET A 1 -4.87 31.22 4.66
CA MET A 1 -5.03 29.92 5.35
C MET A 1 -4.95 28.87 4.27
N THR A 2 -4.04 27.90 4.40
CA THR A 2 -3.95 26.75 3.50
C THR A 2 -5.18 25.86 3.71
N THR A 3 -5.70 25.26 2.64
CA THR A 3 -6.80 24.30 2.75
C THR A 3 -6.32 23.08 3.54
N PRO A 4 -7.07 22.59 4.55
CA PRO A 4 -6.70 21.38 5.28
C PRO A 4 -6.50 20.17 4.37
N LEU A 5 -5.70 19.21 4.82
CA LEU A 5 -5.33 18.03 4.04
C LEU A 5 -6.02 16.76 4.58
N THR A 6 -6.56 15.95 3.68
CA THR A 6 -6.91 14.56 3.94
C THR A 6 -5.72 13.69 3.58
N PHE A 7 -5.13 13.03 4.58
CA PHE A 7 -4.03 12.09 4.36
C PHE A 7 -4.54 10.81 3.70
N THR A 8 -3.82 10.34 2.69
CA THR A 8 -4.24 9.20 1.88
C THR A 8 -3.28 8.03 1.98
N ARG A 9 -1.98 8.27 2.09
CA ARG A 9 -0.95 7.22 2.20
C ARG A 9 0.16 7.71 3.13
N ALA A 10 0.83 6.78 3.79
CA ALA A 10 2.04 7.10 4.51
C ALA A 10 3.08 5.97 4.39
N LYS A 11 4.34 6.34 4.61
CA LYS A 11 5.45 5.38 4.75
C LYS A 11 6.48 5.98 5.70
N ALA A 12 6.89 5.21 6.70
CA ALA A 12 7.93 5.63 7.62
C ALA A 12 9.31 5.20 7.11
N ALA A 13 10.33 6.01 7.37
CA ALA A 13 11.73 5.70 7.05
C ALA A 13 12.60 5.50 8.28
N ALA A 14 12.24 6.12 9.41
CA ALA A 14 12.90 5.97 10.69
C ALA A 14 11.89 6.20 11.83
N ALA A 15 12.37 6.12 13.08
CA ALA A 15 11.54 6.44 14.24
C ALA A 15 11.07 7.90 14.21
N ASP A 16 11.88 8.80 13.66
CA ASP A 16 11.72 10.25 13.61
C ASP A 16 11.38 10.80 12.21
N PHE A 17 11.27 9.93 11.20
CA PHE A 17 11.06 10.34 9.81
C PHE A 17 9.89 9.63 9.13
N LEU A 18 8.85 10.40 8.79
CA LEU A 18 7.60 9.93 8.18
C LEU A 18 7.28 10.71 6.89
N CYS A 19 6.88 10.00 5.84
CA CYS A 19 6.32 10.61 4.64
C CYS A 19 4.82 10.32 4.55
N VAL A 20 4.03 11.36 4.26
CA VAL A 20 2.56 11.31 4.16
C VAL A 20 2.14 11.99 2.87
N ALA A 21 1.39 11.28 2.02
CA ALA A 21 0.65 11.88 0.92
C ALA A 21 -0.68 12.42 1.45
N GLY A 22 -1.02 13.64 1.06
CA GLY A 22 -2.31 14.26 1.34
C GLY A 22 -2.88 14.98 0.13
N VAL A 23 -4.19 15.13 0.13
CA VAL A 23 -4.93 15.96 -0.83
C VAL A 23 -5.70 17.03 -0.08
N PRO A 24 -5.88 18.25 -0.65
CA PRO A 24 -6.73 19.26 -0.05
C PRO A 24 -8.15 18.74 0.14
N ASP A 25 -8.78 19.12 1.24
CA ASP A 25 -10.16 18.72 1.53
C ASP A 25 -11.13 19.14 0.43
N GLY A 26 -12.09 18.26 0.14
CA GLY A 26 -13.08 18.45 -0.91
C GLY A 26 -12.59 18.08 -2.31
N GLN A 27 -11.32 17.69 -2.49
CA GLN A 27 -10.84 17.14 -3.76
C GLN A 27 -11.44 15.76 -4.04
N GLU A 28 -11.75 15.52 -5.31
CA GLU A 28 -12.23 14.21 -5.76
C GLU A 28 -11.12 13.16 -5.66
N PRO A 29 -11.46 11.88 -5.37
CA PRO A 29 -10.50 10.81 -5.45
C PRO A 29 -9.82 10.77 -6.81
N PHE A 30 -8.49 10.68 -6.80
CA PHE A 30 -7.66 10.63 -8.00
C PHE A 30 -7.58 11.92 -8.83
N THR A 31 -7.99 13.08 -8.30
CA THR A 31 -7.49 14.36 -8.84
C THR A 31 -5.97 14.28 -8.97
N PRO A 32 -5.36 14.71 -10.10
CA PRO A 32 -3.92 14.63 -10.35
C PRO A 32 -3.15 15.68 -9.53
N PHE A 33 -3.30 15.63 -8.21
CA PHE A 33 -2.62 16.46 -7.24
C PHE A 33 -2.35 15.62 -5.98
N THR A 34 -1.12 15.70 -5.47
CA THR A 34 -0.76 15.19 -4.15
C THR A 34 0.22 16.16 -3.52
N ARG A 35 -0.06 16.61 -2.30
CA ARG A 35 0.95 17.19 -1.44
C ARG A 35 1.67 16.08 -0.70
N LEU A 36 2.97 15.93 -0.93
CA LEU A 36 3.78 14.94 -0.24
C LEU A 36 4.51 15.60 0.94
N CYS A 37 3.97 15.43 2.14
CA CYS A 37 4.53 15.95 3.37
C CYS A 37 5.57 15.00 3.96
N ARG A 38 6.66 15.54 4.50
CA ARG A 38 7.69 14.82 5.24
C ARG A 38 7.79 15.44 6.63
N TYR A 39 7.59 14.62 7.65
CA TYR A 39 7.87 14.96 9.03
C TYR A 39 9.27 14.47 9.38
N ASP A 40 10.11 15.37 9.85
CA ASP A 40 11.45 15.09 10.35
C ASP A 40 11.59 15.66 11.77
N ALA A 41 11.47 14.81 12.79
CA ALA A 41 11.67 15.20 14.18
C ALA A 41 13.15 15.42 14.53
N GLY A 42 14.07 14.80 13.76
CA GLY A 42 15.51 14.90 13.95
C GLY A 42 16.12 16.18 13.41
N ASP A 43 15.45 16.88 12.49
CA ASP A 43 15.88 18.18 11.99
C ASP A 43 16.10 19.16 13.16
N PRO A 44 17.24 19.88 13.26
CA PRO A 44 17.51 20.78 14.38
C PRO A 44 16.70 22.09 14.34
N GLY A 45 16.09 22.41 13.21
CA GLY A 45 15.31 23.63 12.99
C GLY A 45 13.94 23.60 13.68
N PRO A 46 13.27 24.76 13.77
CA PRO A 46 11.95 24.89 14.40
C PRO A 46 10.82 24.30 13.54
N VAL A 47 11.03 24.16 12.23
CA VAL A 47 10.05 23.59 11.28
C VAL A 47 10.35 22.10 11.12
N LYS A 48 9.36 21.25 11.43
CA LYS A 48 9.48 19.79 11.33
C LYS A 48 8.77 19.20 10.10
N TRP A 49 7.97 20.01 9.42
CA TRP A 49 7.17 19.59 8.28
C TRP A 49 7.66 20.28 7.00
N PHE A 50 7.97 19.48 6.00
CA PHE A 50 8.38 19.91 4.67
C PHE A 50 7.44 19.27 3.65
N TYR A 51 7.23 19.89 2.50
CA TYR A 51 6.39 19.29 1.47
C TYR A 51 6.89 19.58 0.06
N ASP A 52 6.55 18.69 -0.86
CA ASP A 52 6.62 18.89 -2.31
C ASP A 52 5.22 18.63 -2.89
N ASP A 53 4.77 19.47 -3.82
CA ASP A 53 3.50 19.26 -4.53
C ASP A 53 3.75 18.52 -5.84
N LEU A 54 3.05 17.40 -6.04
CA LEU A 54 3.14 16.56 -7.23
C LEU A 54 1.84 16.65 -8.04
N GLN A 55 1.94 16.79 -9.36
CA GLN A 55 0.79 16.80 -10.27
C GLN A 55 0.34 15.38 -10.66
N VAL A 56 0.22 14.50 -9.66
CA VAL A 56 -0.23 13.11 -9.81
C VAL A 56 -1.06 12.68 -8.61
N ALA A 57 -1.95 11.71 -8.83
CA ALA A 57 -2.72 11.07 -7.76
C ALA A 57 -1.93 9.88 -7.16
N VAL A 58 -1.24 10.07 -6.03
CA VAL A 58 -0.42 9.00 -5.42
C VAL A 58 -1.29 7.87 -4.85
N THR A 59 -0.99 6.63 -5.23
CA THR A 59 -1.65 5.41 -4.72
C THR A 59 -0.74 4.57 -3.83
N SER A 60 0.58 4.72 -3.92
CA SER A 60 1.54 4.00 -3.07
C SER A 60 2.78 4.84 -2.77
N ILE A 61 3.32 4.66 -1.57
CA ILE A 61 4.62 5.16 -1.14
C ILE A 61 5.41 3.97 -0.63
N THR A 62 6.65 3.82 -1.06
CA THR A 62 7.60 2.85 -0.51
C THR A 62 8.94 3.48 -0.25
N ARG A 63 9.79 2.78 0.51
CA ARG A 63 11.21 3.05 0.58
C ARG A 63 11.91 2.34 -0.57
N PHE A 64 12.89 2.99 -1.18
CA PHE A 64 13.67 2.41 -2.26
C PHE A 64 15.08 2.99 -2.31
N ALA A 65 16.08 2.13 -2.54
CA ALA A 65 17.44 2.53 -2.83
C ALA A 65 17.70 2.30 -4.34
N PRO A 66 18.00 3.35 -5.12
CA PRO A 66 18.08 3.24 -6.59
C PRO A 66 19.31 2.47 -7.10
N ALA A 67 20.31 2.25 -6.24
CA ALA A 67 21.49 1.46 -6.53
C ALA A 67 22.03 0.86 -5.23
N PRO A 68 22.81 -0.23 -5.29
CA PRO A 68 23.51 -0.78 -4.13
C PRO A 68 24.34 0.30 -3.41
N GLY A 69 24.14 0.43 -2.10
CA GLY A 69 24.83 1.42 -1.27
C GLY A 69 24.31 2.86 -1.40
N ALA A 70 23.39 3.15 -2.32
CA ALA A 70 22.77 4.47 -2.39
C ALA A 70 21.86 4.70 -1.17
N PRO A 71 21.73 5.94 -0.66
CA PRO A 71 20.84 6.21 0.43
C PRO A 71 19.41 5.88 0.02
N THR A 72 18.67 5.21 0.90
CA THR A 72 17.24 4.95 0.70
C THR A 72 16.49 6.28 0.63
N SER A 73 15.53 6.39 -0.30
CA SER A 73 14.58 7.49 -0.38
C SER A 73 13.15 6.97 -0.43
N PHE A 74 12.17 7.86 -0.39
CA PHE A 74 10.80 7.51 -0.73
C PHE A 74 10.63 7.44 -2.24
N CYS A 75 9.85 6.47 -2.69
CA CYS A 75 9.43 6.31 -4.07
C CYS A 75 7.92 6.19 -4.11
N VAL A 76 7.26 6.97 -4.97
CA VAL A 76 5.80 7.04 -5.06
C VAL A 76 5.33 6.50 -6.39
N LEU A 77 4.15 5.90 -6.38
CA LEU A 77 3.42 5.42 -7.56
C LEU A 77 2.11 6.20 -7.66
N SER A 78 1.78 6.71 -8.85
CA SER A 78 0.48 7.31 -9.15
C SER A 78 -0.52 6.26 -9.62
N ALA A 79 -1.82 6.59 -9.51
CA ALA A 79 -2.91 5.82 -10.09
C ALA A 79 -2.74 5.61 -11.60
N GLU A 80 -2.10 6.57 -12.26
CA GLU A 80 -1.85 6.60 -13.69
C GLU A 80 -0.51 5.93 -14.06
N GLY A 81 0.26 5.39 -13.10
CA GLY A 81 1.50 4.66 -13.40
C GLY A 81 2.75 5.53 -13.54
N ASP A 82 2.72 6.79 -13.10
CA ASP A 82 3.95 7.55 -12.85
C ASP A 82 4.64 6.99 -11.62
N VAL A 83 5.95 6.80 -11.71
CA VAL A 83 6.79 6.40 -10.57
C VAL A 83 7.83 7.47 -10.35
N VAL A 84 7.81 8.11 -9.17
CA VAL A 84 8.67 9.25 -8.85
C VAL A 84 9.54 8.92 -7.65
N LEU A 85 10.87 9.08 -7.79
CA LEU A 85 11.78 9.00 -6.66
C LEU A 85 11.84 10.37 -5.99
N MET A 86 11.57 10.42 -4.69
CA MET A 86 11.50 11.64 -3.90
C MET A 86 12.88 12.13 -3.49
N ARG A 87 13.72 12.39 -4.48
CA ARG A 87 15.06 12.96 -4.35
C ARG A 87 15.24 13.95 -5.50
N PRO A 88 15.54 15.24 -5.25
CA PRO A 88 15.85 16.19 -6.31
C PRO A 88 16.88 15.62 -7.31
N PRO A 89 16.65 15.73 -8.64
CA PRO A 89 15.64 16.55 -9.31
C PRO A 89 14.26 15.89 -9.50
N PHE A 90 13.92 14.88 -8.68
CA PHE A 90 12.70 14.08 -8.72
C PHE A 90 12.57 13.25 -9.99
N PRO A 91 13.50 12.31 -10.25
CA PRO A 91 13.45 11.52 -11.46
C PRO A 91 12.17 10.69 -11.50
N ARG A 92 11.57 10.65 -12.69
CA ARG A 92 10.26 10.05 -12.97
C ARG A 92 10.38 8.99 -14.05
N GLU A 93 9.69 7.89 -13.86
CA GLU A 93 9.46 6.83 -14.84
C GLU A 93 7.96 6.67 -15.08
N LYS A 94 7.59 6.03 -16.19
CA LYS A 94 6.21 5.72 -16.55
C LYS A 94 6.07 4.21 -16.75
N ILE A 95 5.07 3.62 -16.11
CA ILE A 95 4.65 2.24 -16.37
C ILE A 95 3.81 2.24 -17.66
N PRO A 96 4.25 1.54 -18.73
CA PRO A 96 3.55 1.53 -20.00
C PRO A 96 2.16 0.90 -19.90
N GLY A 97 1.18 1.52 -20.55
CA GLY A 97 -0.19 0.98 -20.63
C GLY A 97 -1.04 1.22 -19.37
N ALA A 98 -0.44 1.75 -18.31
CA ALA A 98 -1.08 2.00 -17.04
C ALA A 98 -1.92 3.28 -17.02
N GLY A 99 -2.97 3.27 -16.20
CA GLY A 99 -3.85 4.41 -15.98
C GLY A 99 -5.16 4.34 -16.75
N ILE A 100 -5.96 5.38 -16.58
CA ILE A 100 -7.24 5.57 -17.27
C ILE A 100 -7.16 6.72 -18.25
N THR A 101 -6.53 7.82 -17.83
CA THR A 101 -6.48 9.08 -18.59
C THR A 101 -5.13 9.33 -19.25
N SER A 102 -4.13 8.51 -18.93
CA SER A 102 -2.81 8.59 -19.56
C SER A 102 -2.88 8.38 -21.08
N PRO A 103 -2.08 9.10 -21.88
CA PRO A 103 -2.09 8.97 -23.34
C PRO A 103 -1.80 7.56 -23.86
N ASP A 104 -0.98 6.79 -23.13
CA ASP A 104 -0.59 5.41 -23.44
C ASP A 104 -1.48 4.36 -22.76
N ALA A 105 -2.56 4.75 -22.07
CA ALA A 105 -3.38 3.82 -21.31
C ALA A 105 -4.02 2.73 -22.19
N GLU A 106 -3.78 1.47 -21.84
CA GLU A 106 -4.34 0.29 -22.53
C GLU A 106 -5.71 -0.14 -21.96
N ARG A 107 -6.35 0.72 -21.14
CA ARG A 107 -7.68 0.52 -20.53
C ARG A 107 -7.76 -0.62 -19.51
N TRP A 108 -6.64 -1.06 -18.96
CA TRP A 108 -6.61 -2.00 -17.83
C TRP A 108 -7.05 -1.35 -16.52
N GLY A 109 -6.74 -0.06 -16.34
CA GLY A 109 -7.16 0.71 -15.17
C GLY A 109 -5.98 1.21 -14.35
N ARG A 110 -6.23 1.42 -13.06
CA ARG A 110 -5.29 2.13 -12.16
C ARG A 110 -4.29 1.19 -11.51
N LEU A 111 -3.15 1.77 -11.18
CA LEU A 111 -2.09 1.14 -10.39
C LEU A 111 -2.31 1.37 -8.89
N ALA A 112 -2.12 0.32 -8.08
CA ALA A 112 -2.54 0.28 -6.67
C ALA A 112 -1.37 0.20 -5.67
N ARG A 113 -0.33 -0.57 -6.00
CA ARG A 113 0.76 -0.84 -5.06
C ARG A 113 2.12 -0.83 -5.74
N LEU A 114 3.10 -0.30 -5.02
CA LEU A 114 4.53 -0.33 -5.33
C LEU A 114 5.28 -0.94 -4.14
N ARG A 115 6.11 -1.96 -4.38
CA ARG A 115 6.96 -2.58 -3.35
C ARG A 115 8.33 -2.96 -3.89
N PRO A 116 9.42 -2.73 -3.13
CA PRO A 116 10.69 -3.38 -3.39
C PRO A 116 10.63 -4.84 -2.93
N VAL A 117 11.17 -5.74 -3.74
CA VAL A 117 11.47 -7.12 -3.35
C VAL A 117 12.83 -7.46 -3.95
N GLY A 118 13.78 -7.87 -3.11
CA GLY A 118 15.17 -7.99 -3.54
C GLY A 118 15.72 -6.64 -4.03
N ASP A 119 16.31 -6.66 -5.22
CA ASP A 119 16.92 -5.49 -5.87
C ASP A 119 15.94 -4.76 -6.80
N HIS A 120 14.75 -5.32 -7.02
CA HIS A 120 13.78 -4.78 -7.97
C HIS A 120 12.57 -4.11 -7.30
N LEU A 121 11.94 -3.19 -8.04
CA LEU A 121 10.63 -2.65 -7.72
C LEU A 121 9.55 -3.37 -8.50
N TYR A 122 8.45 -3.65 -7.82
CA TYR A 122 7.27 -4.29 -8.38
C TYR A 122 6.04 -3.42 -8.19
N ALA A 123 5.17 -3.42 -9.20
CA ALA A 123 3.90 -2.70 -9.14
C ALA A 123 2.74 -3.58 -9.59
N CYS A 124 1.55 -3.40 -9.01
CA CYS A 124 0.34 -4.09 -9.43
C CYS A 124 -0.88 -3.16 -9.46
N GLY A 125 -1.92 -3.57 -10.18
CA GLY A 125 -3.15 -2.78 -10.32
C GLY A 125 -4.32 -3.52 -10.94
N ASP A 126 -5.23 -2.74 -11.52
CA ASP A 126 -6.42 -3.18 -12.24
C ASP A 126 -6.06 -3.99 -13.51
N GLY A 127 -7.05 -4.63 -14.12
CA GLY A 127 -6.89 -5.41 -15.35
C GLY A 127 -5.85 -6.53 -15.30
N GLY A 128 -5.48 -7.01 -14.11
CA GLY A 128 -4.46 -8.05 -13.95
C GLY A 128 -3.01 -7.56 -14.09
N GLN A 129 -2.79 -6.25 -13.98
CA GLN A 129 -1.47 -5.65 -14.12
C GLN A 129 -0.51 -6.07 -13.01
N VAL A 130 0.66 -6.61 -13.39
CA VAL A 130 1.83 -6.82 -12.53
C VAL A 130 3.09 -6.50 -13.32
N TYR A 131 3.92 -5.61 -12.80
CA TYR A 131 5.13 -5.13 -13.46
C TYR A 131 6.34 -5.28 -12.55
N ARG A 132 7.51 -5.36 -13.17
CA ARG A 132 8.83 -5.23 -12.55
C ARG A 132 9.58 -4.10 -13.24
N ARG A 133 10.20 -3.22 -12.46
CA ARG A 133 11.17 -2.25 -12.96
C ARG A 133 12.45 -2.98 -13.35
N VAL A 134 12.97 -2.74 -14.55
CA VAL A 134 14.17 -3.39 -15.09
C VAL A 134 15.20 -2.36 -15.56
N GLY A 135 16.45 -2.58 -15.14
CA GLY A 135 17.65 -1.90 -15.61
C GLY A 135 17.72 -0.39 -15.37
N GLY A 136 18.92 0.16 -15.60
CA GLY A 136 19.18 1.59 -15.67
C GLY A 136 19.06 2.37 -14.35
N ASP A 137 19.69 3.54 -14.34
CA ASP A 137 19.50 4.53 -13.28
C ASP A 137 18.03 4.93 -13.17
N PHE A 138 17.60 5.31 -11.97
CA PHE A 138 16.23 5.76 -11.75
C PHE A 138 15.90 6.98 -12.61
N GLY A 139 14.81 6.92 -13.38
CA GLY A 139 14.42 7.89 -14.40
C GLY A 139 14.75 7.45 -15.83
N ALA A 140 15.61 6.45 -16.00
CA ALA A 140 15.93 5.82 -17.28
C ALA A 140 15.57 4.32 -17.30
N GLY A 141 15.08 3.79 -16.19
CA GLY A 141 14.63 2.41 -16.09
C GLY A 141 13.36 2.15 -16.90
N ARG A 142 13.16 0.88 -17.25
CA ARG A 142 11.96 0.44 -17.96
C ARG A 142 11.09 -0.39 -17.03
N TRP A 143 9.82 -0.51 -17.39
CA TRP A 143 8.87 -1.35 -16.67
C TRP A 143 8.35 -2.41 -17.62
N GLU A 144 8.45 -3.67 -17.19
CA GLU A 144 8.01 -4.82 -17.96
C GLU A 144 6.95 -5.58 -17.18
N HIS A 145 5.97 -6.14 -17.89
CA HIS A 145 5.04 -7.05 -17.26
C HIS A 145 5.78 -8.27 -16.74
N LEU A 146 5.48 -8.65 -15.50
CA LEU A 146 6.05 -9.87 -14.93
C LEU A 146 5.46 -11.11 -15.61
N ASP A 147 4.15 -11.07 -15.92
CA ASP A 147 3.45 -12.10 -16.69
C ASP A 147 2.28 -11.47 -17.45
N ARG A 148 2.36 -11.46 -18.78
CA ARG A 148 1.30 -10.88 -19.63
C ARG A 148 0.04 -11.73 -19.68
N SER A 149 0.11 -13.02 -19.32
CA SER A 149 -1.05 -13.92 -19.33
C SER A 149 -2.10 -13.56 -18.28
N LEU A 150 -1.71 -12.77 -17.26
CA LEU A 150 -2.63 -12.27 -16.25
C LEU A 150 -3.54 -11.15 -16.77
N LEU A 151 -3.08 -10.42 -17.80
CA LEU A 151 -3.76 -9.24 -18.32
C LEU A 151 -5.14 -9.60 -18.84
N GLN A 152 -6.11 -8.78 -18.47
CA GLN A 152 -7.47 -8.91 -18.95
C GLN A 152 -7.64 -8.09 -20.23
N ASP A 153 -8.04 -8.73 -21.32
CA ASP A 153 -8.39 -8.02 -22.56
C ASP A 153 -9.62 -7.12 -22.32
N PRO A 154 -9.50 -5.79 -22.52
CA PRO A 154 -10.61 -4.87 -22.27
C PRO A 154 -11.83 -5.11 -23.17
N ALA A 155 -11.63 -5.51 -24.42
CA ALA A 155 -12.71 -5.77 -25.37
C ALA A 155 -13.44 -7.07 -25.03
N GLU A 156 -12.71 -8.13 -24.67
CA GLU A 156 -13.30 -9.39 -24.21
C GLU A 156 -14.09 -9.18 -22.91
N ARG A 157 -13.54 -8.44 -21.94
CA ARG A 157 -14.25 -8.10 -20.71
C ARG A 157 -15.52 -7.30 -20.98
N ALA A 158 -15.45 -6.28 -21.85
CA ALA A 158 -16.60 -5.47 -22.22
C ALA A 158 -17.71 -6.34 -22.86
N ARG A 159 -17.33 -7.27 -23.76
CA ARG A 159 -18.27 -8.22 -24.36
C ARG A 159 -18.87 -9.17 -23.32
N ALA A 160 -18.06 -9.66 -22.37
CA ALA A 160 -18.53 -10.53 -21.30
C ALA A 160 -19.50 -9.80 -20.36
N LEU A 161 -19.26 -8.52 -20.06
CA LEU A 161 -20.20 -7.69 -19.27
C LEU A 161 -21.57 -7.56 -19.94
N LEU A 162 -21.61 -7.46 -21.27
CA LEU A 162 -22.87 -7.35 -22.01
C LEU A 162 -23.61 -8.69 -22.14
N THR A 163 -22.88 -9.79 -22.32
CA THR A 163 -23.46 -11.10 -22.64
C THR A 163 -23.69 -12.00 -21.43
N ALA A 164 -22.80 -11.94 -20.44
CA ALA A 164 -22.82 -12.76 -19.24
C ALA A 164 -22.17 -12.01 -18.06
N PRO A 165 -22.81 -10.97 -17.49
CA PRO A 165 -22.21 -10.07 -16.50
C PRO A 165 -21.76 -10.72 -15.18
N ARG A 166 -22.20 -11.95 -14.91
CA ARG A 166 -21.80 -12.74 -13.73
C ARG A 166 -20.71 -13.79 -14.04
N SER A 167 -20.22 -13.84 -15.28
CA SER A 167 -19.17 -14.78 -15.67
C SER A 167 -17.78 -14.35 -15.15
N PRO A 168 -16.84 -15.29 -14.97
CA PRO A 168 -15.46 -14.96 -14.63
C PRO A 168 -14.79 -14.00 -15.62
N ALA A 169 -15.15 -14.06 -16.91
CA ALA A 169 -14.59 -13.18 -17.94
C ALA A 169 -15.07 -11.72 -17.81
N ALA A 170 -16.29 -11.49 -17.28
CA ALA A 170 -16.84 -10.16 -17.05
C ALA A 170 -16.29 -9.51 -15.77
N GLU A 171 -15.79 -10.33 -14.84
CA GLU A 171 -15.29 -9.86 -13.57
C GLU A 171 -14.01 -9.03 -13.75
N HIS A 172 -13.95 -7.87 -13.11
CA HIS A 172 -12.74 -7.06 -13.14
C HIS A 172 -11.65 -7.66 -12.25
N LYS A 173 -10.51 -8.01 -12.85
CA LYS A 173 -9.32 -8.41 -12.10
C LYS A 173 -8.68 -7.18 -11.46
N VAL A 174 -8.75 -7.08 -10.13
CA VAL A 174 -8.11 -5.97 -9.40
C VAL A 174 -7.13 -6.53 -8.38
N PHE A 175 -5.86 -6.15 -8.53
CA PHE A 175 -4.80 -6.49 -7.58
C PHE A 175 -4.51 -5.31 -6.66
N TYR A 176 -4.60 -5.53 -5.36
CA TYR A 176 -4.44 -4.52 -4.33
C TYR A 176 -3.04 -4.49 -3.73
N CYS A 177 -2.31 -5.61 -3.75
CA CYS A 177 -0.98 -5.70 -3.19
C CYS A 177 -0.08 -6.65 -3.99
N VAL A 178 1.20 -6.30 -4.05
CA VAL A 178 2.30 -7.14 -4.52
C VAL A 178 3.40 -7.06 -3.49
N ASP A 179 3.92 -8.20 -3.03
CA ASP A 179 5.04 -8.30 -2.10
C ASP A 179 5.58 -9.73 -2.11
N GLY A 180 6.76 -9.97 -1.55
CA GLY A 180 7.32 -11.32 -1.52
C GLY A 180 8.62 -11.41 -0.72
N PRO A 181 8.97 -12.61 -0.21
CA PRO A 181 10.25 -12.81 0.46
C PRO A 181 11.45 -12.74 -0.49
N ARG A 182 11.27 -13.04 -1.79
CA ARG A 182 12.32 -13.07 -2.81
C ARG A 182 11.76 -12.90 -4.21
N GLU A 183 12.61 -12.61 -5.18
CA GLU A 183 12.20 -12.27 -6.56
C GLU A 183 11.61 -13.44 -7.36
N ASP A 184 11.92 -14.66 -6.95
CA ASP A 184 11.31 -15.90 -7.44
C ASP A 184 10.10 -16.35 -6.60
N GLU A 185 9.66 -15.49 -5.67
CA GLU A 185 8.50 -15.69 -4.83
C GLU A 185 7.76 -14.39 -4.53
N ILE A 186 7.00 -13.94 -5.54
CA ILE A 186 6.16 -12.75 -5.46
C ILE A 186 4.70 -13.16 -5.33
N TYR A 187 4.04 -12.65 -4.31
CA TYR A 187 2.60 -12.81 -4.10
C TYR A 187 1.85 -11.60 -4.60
N VAL A 188 0.71 -11.84 -5.22
CA VAL A 188 -0.25 -10.80 -5.62
C VAL A 188 -1.60 -11.13 -5.01
N THR A 189 -2.19 -10.15 -4.33
CA THR A 189 -3.51 -10.29 -3.69
C THR A 189 -4.53 -9.32 -4.26
N GLY A 190 -5.79 -9.74 -4.32
CA GLY A 190 -6.82 -8.96 -5.01
C GLY A 190 -8.25 -9.20 -4.56
N THR A 191 -9.17 -8.91 -5.47
CA THR A 191 -10.61 -9.19 -5.31
C THR A 191 -10.88 -10.68 -5.10
N ARG A 192 -12.01 -10.99 -4.46
CA ARG A 192 -12.53 -12.36 -4.27
C ARG A 192 -11.54 -13.36 -3.66
N GLY A 193 -10.71 -12.91 -2.72
CA GLY A 193 -9.73 -13.77 -2.06
C GLY A 193 -8.60 -14.25 -2.96
N THR A 194 -8.37 -13.57 -4.09
CA THR A 194 -7.30 -13.91 -5.03
C THR A 194 -5.95 -13.85 -4.33
N ILE A 195 -5.19 -14.96 -4.41
CA ILE A 195 -3.78 -15.06 -4.06
C ILE A 195 -3.09 -15.76 -5.24
N LEU A 196 -2.26 -15.02 -5.96
CA LEU A 196 -1.38 -15.56 -6.99
C LEU A 196 0.06 -15.58 -6.46
N VAL A 197 0.85 -16.55 -6.89
CA VAL A 197 2.27 -16.62 -6.58
C VAL A 197 3.09 -16.80 -7.86
N TRP A 198 4.06 -15.93 -8.06
CA TRP A 198 5.09 -16.01 -9.08
C TRP A 198 6.22 -16.90 -8.60
N ASP A 199 6.66 -17.88 -9.40
CA ASP A 199 7.72 -18.83 -9.06
C ASP A 199 9.09 -18.53 -9.72
N GLY A 200 9.23 -17.37 -10.37
CA GLY A 200 10.39 -17.04 -11.20
C GLY A 200 10.13 -17.17 -12.69
N ALA A 201 9.06 -17.85 -13.10
CA ALA A 201 8.71 -18.08 -14.50
C ALA A 201 7.22 -17.86 -14.83
N ALA A 202 6.30 -18.23 -13.93
CA ALA A 202 4.86 -18.08 -14.15
C ALA A 202 4.10 -17.80 -12.85
N PHE A 203 2.92 -17.19 -12.97
CA PHE A 203 1.98 -17.11 -11.85
C PHE A 203 1.12 -18.36 -11.73
N THR A 204 0.98 -18.86 -10.50
CA THR A 204 0.02 -19.90 -10.14
C THR A 204 -0.99 -19.34 -9.13
N ALA A 205 -2.27 -19.61 -9.33
CA ALA A 205 -3.31 -19.30 -8.36
C ALA A 205 -3.29 -20.31 -7.21
N LEU A 206 -3.24 -19.83 -5.97
CA LEU A 206 -3.38 -20.66 -4.79
C LEU A 206 -4.87 -20.89 -4.46
N PRO A 207 -5.22 -21.98 -3.75
CA PRO A 207 -6.60 -22.23 -3.34
C PRO A 207 -7.18 -21.05 -2.53
N PRO A 208 -8.40 -20.59 -2.85
CA PRO A 208 -9.00 -19.47 -2.16
C PRO A 208 -9.35 -19.86 -0.72
N VAL A 209 -8.92 -19.05 0.24
CA VAL A 209 -9.23 -19.24 1.68
C VAL A 209 -10.50 -18.48 2.10
N THR A 210 -10.84 -17.43 1.35
CA THR A 210 -11.99 -16.55 1.61
C THR A 210 -12.53 -16.00 0.29
N GLY A 211 -13.76 -15.47 0.29
CA GLY A 211 -14.30 -14.66 -0.81
C GLY A 211 -14.07 -13.16 -0.63
N ALA A 212 -13.55 -12.71 0.51
CA ALA A 212 -13.28 -11.31 0.79
C ALA A 212 -12.05 -10.79 0.04
N ALA A 213 -12.03 -9.51 -0.32
CA ALA A 213 -10.86 -8.90 -0.96
C ALA A 213 -9.66 -8.85 -0.01
N LEU A 214 -8.48 -9.19 -0.51
CA LEU A 214 -7.21 -9.20 0.22
C LEU A 214 -6.36 -8.00 -0.21
N VAL A 215 -5.97 -7.16 0.74
CA VAL A 215 -5.58 -5.76 0.50
C VAL A 215 -4.12 -5.47 0.81
N SER A 216 -3.50 -6.20 1.76
CA SER A 216 -2.14 -5.92 2.18
C SER A 216 -1.40 -7.19 2.58
N ILE A 217 -0.10 -7.22 2.30
CA ILE A 217 0.81 -8.33 2.59
C ILE A 217 1.90 -7.82 3.55
N LEU A 218 2.23 -8.65 4.54
CA LEU A 218 3.40 -8.53 5.39
C LEU A 218 4.19 -9.83 5.30
N VAL A 219 5.42 -9.73 4.82
CA VAL A 219 6.38 -10.84 4.81
C VAL A 219 7.19 -10.77 6.11
N GLU A 220 7.08 -11.78 6.95
CA GLU A 220 7.95 -11.96 8.13
C GLU A 220 9.18 -12.80 7.73
N ASP A 221 8.94 -13.89 7.03
CA ASP A 221 9.94 -14.77 6.42
C ASP A 221 9.28 -15.64 5.33
N GLU A 222 10.03 -16.55 4.71
CA GLU A 222 9.53 -17.45 3.65
C GLU A 222 8.42 -18.41 4.10
N ARG A 223 8.27 -18.65 5.40
CA ARG A 223 7.27 -19.54 5.98
C ARG A 223 6.06 -18.80 6.52
N ARG A 224 6.23 -17.52 6.89
CA ARG A 224 5.22 -16.69 7.53
C ARG A 224 4.97 -15.43 6.72
N ILE A 225 3.95 -15.51 5.88
CA ILE A 225 3.41 -14.39 5.14
C ILE A 225 2.01 -14.13 5.68
N TRP A 226 1.78 -12.89 6.10
CA TRP A 226 0.51 -12.43 6.61
C TRP A 226 -0.23 -11.65 5.53
N ILE A 227 -1.52 -11.89 5.39
CA ILE A 227 -2.37 -11.17 4.43
C ILE A 227 -3.62 -10.68 5.16
N CYS A 228 -3.90 -9.39 5.10
CA CYS A 228 -5.13 -8.82 5.65
C CYS A 228 -6.05 -8.27 4.56
N GLY A 229 -7.32 -8.12 4.89
CA GLY A 229 -8.28 -7.55 3.94
C GLY A 229 -9.64 -7.21 4.52
N ARG A 230 -10.64 -7.25 3.63
CA ARG A 230 -12.04 -6.98 3.96
C ARG A 230 -12.63 -8.07 4.86
N GLU A 231 -13.77 -7.74 5.45
CA GLU A 231 -14.54 -8.62 6.34
C GLU A 231 -13.73 -9.10 7.55
N GLY A 232 -12.78 -8.28 8.01
CA GLY A 232 -11.91 -8.62 9.14
C GLY A 232 -10.97 -9.80 8.87
N THR A 233 -10.67 -10.09 7.60
CA THR A 233 -9.84 -11.23 7.22
C THR A 233 -8.37 -11.01 7.62
N LEU A 234 -7.80 -11.98 8.33
CA LEU A 234 -6.36 -12.14 8.52
C LEU A 234 -5.95 -13.58 8.18
N LEU A 235 -5.03 -13.73 7.24
CA LEU A 235 -4.45 -14.99 6.81
C LEU A 235 -2.98 -15.08 7.22
N CYS A 236 -2.49 -16.29 7.43
CA CYS A 236 -1.08 -16.59 7.60
C CYS A 236 -0.72 -17.88 6.85
N GLY A 237 0.43 -17.91 6.20
CA GLY A 237 0.92 -19.09 5.49
C GLY A 237 2.02 -18.77 4.49
N ASN A 238 2.16 -19.64 3.49
CA ASN A 238 3.11 -19.51 2.38
C ASN A 238 2.65 -20.41 1.22
N ARG A 239 3.37 -20.39 0.08
CA ARG A 239 3.05 -21.21 -1.10
C ARG A 239 3.14 -22.72 -0.87
N ARG A 240 4.02 -23.18 0.03
CA ARG A 240 4.31 -24.62 0.24
C ARG A 240 3.26 -25.26 1.13
N ASP A 241 2.89 -24.57 2.21
CA ASP A 241 1.97 -25.06 3.24
C ASP A 241 0.52 -24.56 3.03
N GLY A 242 0.32 -23.61 2.11
CA GLY A 242 -0.94 -22.91 1.89
C GLY A 242 -1.22 -21.82 2.93
N PHE A 243 -2.19 -20.96 2.62
CA PHE A 243 -2.69 -19.95 3.56
C PHE A 243 -3.87 -20.47 4.38
N ARG A 244 -3.98 -19.97 5.61
CA ARG A 244 -5.07 -20.29 6.54
C ARG A 244 -5.61 -19.01 7.16
N ALA A 245 -6.91 -18.94 7.39
CA ALA A 245 -7.49 -17.86 8.18
C ALA A 245 -7.11 -18.05 9.66
N VAL A 246 -6.42 -17.08 10.25
CA VAL A 246 -5.97 -17.11 11.65
C VAL A 246 -6.82 -16.23 12.56
N ALA A 247 -7.61 -15.34 11.97
CA ALA A 247 -8.70 -14.63 12.64
C ALA A 247 -9.68 -14.06 11.59
N VAL A 248 -10.95 -13.94 11.99
CA VAL A 248 -11.97 -13.16 11.29
C VAL A 248 -12.65 -12.27 12.33
N SER A 249 -12.31 -10.97 12.32
CA SER A 249 -12.77 -10.01 13.32
C SER A 249 -14.13 -9.40 12.97
N GLY A 250 -15.20 -10.19 13.11
CA GLY A 250 -16.55 -9.69 12.89
C GLY A 250 -16.84 -9.27 11.44
N ARG A 251 -18.10 -9.39 11.03
CA ARG A 251 -18.54 -9.03 9.68
C ARG A 251 -18.66 -7.51 9.59
N ARG A 252 -17.59 -6.79 9.17
CA ARG A 252 -17.60 -5.41 8.58
C ARG A 252 -16.24 -4.71 8.55
N GLN A 253 -15.23 -5.16 9.30
CA GLN A 253 -13.91 -4.51 9.32
C GLN A 253 -13.23 -4.54 7.95
N MET A 254 -12.49 -3.49 7.62
CA MET A 254 -11.70 -3.42 6.39
C MET A 254 -10.26 -3.08 6.72
N PHE A 255 -9.44 -4.12 6.88
CA PHE A 255 -8.01 -3.92 7.08
C PHE A 255 -7.34 -3.44 5.80
N THR A 256 -6.69 -2.29 5.89
CA THR A 256 -6.04 -1.61 4.77
C THR A 256 -4.52 -1.72 4.82
N SER A 257 -3.97 -2.00 6.00
CA SER A 257 -2.52 -2.07 6.22
C SER A 257 -2.21 -3.01 7.40
N ILE A 258 -1.06 -3.68 7.31
CA ILE A 258 -0.56 -4.63 8.29
C ILE A 258 0.95 -4.40 8.50
N THR A 259 1.40 -4.49 9.75
CA THR A 259 2.84 -4.49 10.09
C THR A 259 3.11 -5.32 11.34
N ARG A 260 4.39 -5.63 11.58
CA ARG A 260 4.85 -6.25 12.84
C ARG A 260 5.65 -5.23 13.64
N HIS A 261 5.38 -5.15 14.93
CA HIS A 261 6.09 -4.30 15.87
C HIS A 261 6.18 -4.99 17.22
N ASP A 262 7.39 -5.06 17.80
CA ASP A 262 7.67 -5.71 19.09
C ASP A 262 7.02 -7.10 19.26
N GLY A 263 7.13 -7.92 18.21
CA GLY A 263 6.61 -9.30 18.21
C GLY A 263 5.10 -9.44 18.01
N ARG A 264 4.37 -8.33 17.82
CA ARG A 264 2.92 -8.31 17.59
C ARG A 264 2.56 -7.87 16.20
N ILE A 265 1.45 -8.39 15.69
CA ILE A 265 0.87 -7.94 14.42
C ILE A 265 -0.08 -6.78 14.71
N TYR A 266 0.05 -5.69 13.96
CA TYR A 266 -0.81 -4.53 14.00
C TYR A 266 -1.51 -4.34 12.66
N LEU A 267 -2.76 -3.89 12.73
CA LEU A 267 -3.67 -3.74 11.59
C LEU A 267 -4.34 -2.37 11.66
N ALA A 268 -4.35 -1.64 10.55
CA ALA A 268 -5.14 -0.42 10.41
C ALA A 268 -6.48 -0.75 9.72
N SER A 269 -7.59 -0.23 10.24
CA SER A 269 -8.91 -0.35 9.64
C SER A 269 -9.50 1.01 9.32
N GLY A 270 -9.76 1.25 8.02
CA GLY A 270 -10.42 2.46 7.53
C GLY A 270 -11.96 2.37 7.51
N ALA A 271 -12.54 1.21 7.86
CA ALA A 271 -14.00 1.03 7.87
C ALA A 271 -14.51 0.27 9.11
N ASN A 272 -15.74 0.60 9.51
CA ASN A 272 -16.34 0.29 10.81
C ASN A 272 -16.15 -1.17 11.32
N PRO A 273 -15.61 -1.37 12.54
CA PRO A 273 -14.94 -0.37 13.37
C PRO A 273 -13.60 0.08 12.77
N ARG A 274 -13.41 1.41 12.77
CA ARG A 274 -12.17 2.05 12.34
C ARG A 274 -11.13 2.08 13.47
N GLY A 275 -9.87 2.34 13.11
CA GLY A 275 -8.78 2.57 14.04
C GLY A 275 -7.71 1.48 14.00
N LEU A 276 -6.93 1.39 15.08
CA LEU A 276 -5.81 0.47 15.21
C LEU A 276 -6.22 -0.82 15.93
N PHE A 277 -5.78 -1.96 15.40
CA PHE A 277 -6.01 -3.28 15.96
C PHE A 277 -4.71 -4.05 16.09
N THR A 278 -4.67 -5.02 17.00
CA THR A 278 -3.58 -5.98 17.14
C THR A 278 -4.11 -7.40 17.10
N TYR A 279 -3.33 -8.31 16.51
CA TYR A 279 -3.56 -9.75 16.58
C TYR A 279 -2.60 -10.39 17.58
N GLU A 280 -3.16 -11.02 18.60
CA GLU A 280 -2.42 -11.75 19.63
C GLU A 280 -3.22 -12.99 20.05
N ARG A 281 -2.53 -14.14 20.13
CA ARG A 281 -3.08 -15.43 20.61
C ARG A 281 -4.41 -15.82 19.95
N GLY A 282 -4.51 -15.69 18.63
CA GLY A 282 -5.71 -16.09 17.87
C GLY A 282 -6.84 -15.06 17.89
N SER A 283 -6.66 -13.89 18.49
CA SER A 283 -7.70 -12.88 18.58
C SER A 283 -7.23 -11.52 18.06
N ILE A 284 -8.13 -10.83 17.35
CA ILE A 284 -7.94 -9.44 16.95
C ILE A 284 -8.66 -8.55 17.94
N ARG A 285 -7.98 -7.51 18.44
CA ARG A 285 -8.54 -6.56 19.40
C ARG A 285 -8.16 -5.14 19.02
N ARG A 286 -9.05 -4.17 19.28
CA ARG A 286 -8.73 -2.75 19.13
C ARG A 286 -7.65 -2.39 20.15
N VAL A 287 -6.68 -1.60 19.74
CA VAL A 287 -5.62 -1.08 20.61
C VAL A 287 -6.18 0.13 21.38
N SER A 288 -5.95 0.17 22.69
CA SER A 288 -6.11 1.40 23.47
C SER A 288 -4.75 2.06 23.57
N THR A 289 -4.68 3.31 23.11
CA THR A 289 -3.45 4.10 23.05
C THR A 289 -3.29 4.96 24.30
N GLY A 290 -4.39 5.25 25.01
CA GLY A 290 -4.41 6.22 26.10
C GLY A 290 -4.34 7.67 25.62
N LEU A 291 -4.32 7.92 24.30
CA LEU A 291 -4.48 9.26 23.74
C LEU A 291 -5.91 9.76 23.99
N ALA A 292 -6.06 11.08 24.14
CA ALA A 292 -7.35 11.74 24.24
C ALA A 292 -7.55 12.65 23.01
N PRO A 293 -8.60 12.42 22.18
CA PRO A 293 -9.35 11.17 22.06
C PRO A 293 -8.47 10.00 21.59
N GLU A 294 -9.00 8.78 21.69
CA GLU A 294 -8.39 7.56 21.13
C GLU A 294 -8.31 7.64 19.59
N ILE A 295 -7.50 6.79 18.96
CA ILE A 295 -7.41 6.73 17.49
C ILE A 295 -8.74 6.18 16.93
N GLU A 296 -9.49 7.05 16.26
CA GLU A 296 -10.78 6.71 15.65
C GLU A 296 -10.70 6.38 14.16
N ASP A 297 -9.57 6.67 13.51
CA ASP A 297 -9.35 6.37 12.09
C ASP A 297 -7.89 6.00 11.84
N ALA A 298 -7.67 4.94 11.06
CA ALA A 298 -6.34 4.53 10.63
C ALA A 298 -6.44 3.81 9.29
N HIS A 299 -5.71 4.27 8.29
CA HIS A 299 -5.60 3.60 7.00
C HIS A 299 -4.19 3.03 6.75
N THR A 300 -3.17 3.55 7.45
CA THR A 300 -1.78 3.08 7.37
C THR A 300 -1.25 2.72 8.75
N VAL A 301 -0.56 1.59 8.84
CA VAL A 301 0.30 1.25 9.98
C VAL A 301 1.67 0.79 9.45
N ASP A 302 2.75 1.34 9.99
CA ASP A 302 4.12 1.00 9.56
C ASP A 302 5.06 0.94 10.76
N SER A 303 6.10 0.13 10.66
CA SER A 303 7.02 -0.13 11.79
C SER A 303 8.46 -0.05 11.30
N VAL A 304 9.24 0.82 11.90
CA VAL A 304 10.65 1.05 11.54
C VAL A 304 11.38 1.75 12.68
N GLY A 305 12.65 1.40 12.89
CA GLY A 305 13.50 2.09 13.86
C GLY A 305 13.03 1.96 15.31
N GLY A 306 12.24 0.93 15.64
CA GLY A 306 11.65 0.78 16.98
C GLY A 306 10.42 1.67 17.24
N ALA A 307 9.91 2.36 16.22
CA ALA A 307 8.64 3.07 16.29
C ALA A 307 7.54 2.36 15.48
N LEU A 308 6.31 2.47 15.97
CA LEU A 308 5.09 2.11 15.26
C LEU A 308 4.34 3.40 14.89
N TRP A 309 4.21 3.64 13.59
CA TRP A 309 3.50 4.77 13.03
C TRP A 309 2.09 4.37 12.63
N VAL A 310 1.11 5.21 12.99
CA VAL A 310 -0.31 5.01 12.68
C VAL A 310 -0.84 6.28 12.05
N VAL A 311 -1.40 6.17 10.85
CA VAL A 311 -1.89 7.33 10.10
C VAL A 311 -3.33 7.09 9.67
N GLY A 312 -4.21 7.98 10.11
CA GLY A 312 -5.59 8.15 9.66
C GLY A 312 -5.72 9.31 8.68
N SER A 313 -6.94 9.63 8.29
CA SER A 313 -7.23 10.70 7.32
C SER A 313 -6.86 12.10 7.85
N LYS A 314 -6.84 12.25 9.18
CA LYS A 314 -6.55 13.51 9.90
C LYS A 314 -5.64 13.34 11.12
N ASP A 315 -5.44 12.11 11.58
CA ASP A 315 -4.70 11.80 12.80
C ASP A 315 -3.39 11.09 12.45
N ILE A 316 -2.32 11.44 13.16
CA ILE A 316 -1.01 10.78 13.07
C ILE A 316 -0.58 10.49 14.50
N ALA A 317 -0.31 9.22 14.79
CA ALA A 317 0.19 8.79 16.08
C ALA A 317 1.45 7.96 15.91
N ARG A 318 2.33 8.05 16.91
CA ARG A 318 3.56 7.28 16.99
C ARG A 318 3.64 6.60 18.35
N LEU A 319 3.96 5.31 18.36
CA LEU A 319 4.39 4.59 19.55
C LEU A 319 5.90 4.39 19.47
N GLU A 320 6.62 4.91 20.46
CA GLU A 320 8.07 4.76 20.57
C GLU A 320 8.44 4.59 22.05
N GLY A 321 9.28 3.59 22.36
CA GLY A 321 9.69 3.33 23.74
C GLY A 321 8.51 3.07 24.70
N GLY A 322 7.43 2.45 24.21
CA GLY A 322 6.22 2.15 25.00
C GLY A 322 5.30 3.34 25.26
N ARG A 323 5.57 4.52 24.69
CA ARG A 323 4.75 5.73 24.84
C ARG A 323 4.10 6.11 23.53
N TRP A 324 2.80 6.38 23.59
CA TRP A 324 2.05 6.97 22.48
C TRP A 324 2.16 8.49 22.51
N GLU A 325 2.33 9.08 21.34
CA GLU A 325 2.18 10.50 21.12
C GLU A 325 1.39 10.76 19.83
N ARG A 326 0.77 11.92 19.77
CA ARG A 326 0.06 12.42 18.59
C ARG A 326 0.92 13.49 17.92
N ILE A 327 1.11 13.37 16.62
CA ILE A 327 1.90 14.30 15.81
C ILE A 327 0.95 15.18 15.02
N ASP A 328 0.92 16.48 15.30
CA ASP A 328 0.09 17.41 14.56
C ASP A 328 0.74 17.82 13.25
N HIS A 329 -0.08 17.94 12.21
CA HIS A 329 0.33 18.51 10.94
C HIS A 329 -0.11 19.97 10.85
N VAL A 330 0.78 20.84 10.34
CA VAL A 330 0.58 22.30 10.31
C VAL A 330 -0.68 22.77 9.58
N ASP A 331 -1.09 22.05 8.52
CA ASP A 331 -2.29 22.37 7.73
C ASP A 331 -3.60 21.84 8.33
N ASN A 332 -3.58 21.02 9.39
CA ASN A 332 -4.78 20.40 9.97
C ASN A 332 -5.03 20.89 11.40
N THR A 333 -6.30 21.02 11.77
CA THR A 333 -6.67 21.31 13.16
C THR A 333 -6.20 20.18 14.08
N PRO A 334 -5.45 20.48 15.16
CA PRO A 334 -5.02 19.46 16.11
C PRO A 334 -6.20 18.69 16.73
N ILE A 335 -6.04 17.38 16.89
CA ILE A 335 -7.02 16.52 17.55
C ILE A 335 -6.67 16.46 19.04
N ARG A 336 -7.65 16.79 19.89
CA ARG A 336 -7.53 16.94 21.34
C ARG A 336 -8.78 16.45 22.04
#